data_AF-A0A5C3KBZ9-F1
#
_entry.id   AF-A0A5C3KBZ9-F1
#
_cell.length_a   1.000
_cell.length_b   1.000
_cell.length_c   1.000
_cell.angle_alpha   90.00
_cell.angle_beta   90.00
_cell.angle_gamma   90.00
#
_symmetry.space_group_name_H-M   'P 1'
#
loop_
_entity.id
_entity.type
_entity.pdbx_description
1 polymer ?
#
loop_
_entity_poly.entity_id
_entity_poly.type
_entity_poly.pdbx_seq_one_letter_code
_entity_poly.pdbx_strand_id
1 'polypeptide(L)' 'NGSQEAMVGCMEWLEIEIGGMKTWAHAYIVETAPYNLLLGRPWQRSVGLQKVETKQGVDVVVHNP' A
#
# COMPACT_ATOMS: atom_id res chain seq x y z
N ASN A 1 13.80 2.75 11.56
CA ASN A 1 13.16 3.54 10.47
C ASN A 1 12.65 4.84 11.05
N GLY A 2 13.56 5.77 11.33
CA GLY A 2 13.30 7.04 12.02
C GLY A 2 13.81 8.24 11.25
N SER A 3 14.08 8.09 9.95
CA SER A 3 14.31 9.23 9.06
C SER A 3 12.96 9.89 8.79
N GLN A 4 12.82 11.14 9.21
CA GLN A 4 11.78 12.02 8.69
C GLN A 4 12.25 12.50 7.33
N GLU A 5 11.84 11.81 6.27
CA GLU A 5 12.00 12.34 4.92
C GLU A 5 10.96 13.44 4.70
N ALA A 6 11.38 14.51 4.02
CA ALA A 6 10.49 15.62 3.72
C ALA A 6 9.38 15.13 2.78
N MET A 7 8.14 15.18 3.26
CA MET A 7 6.96 14.87 2.45
C MET A 7 6.68 16.08 1.53
N VAL A 8 6.63 15.85 0.23
CA VAL A 8 6.37 16.90 -0.77
C VAL A 8 4.87 17.18 -0.89
N GLY A 9 4.03 16.18 -0.60
CA GLY A 9 2.58 16.32 -0.60
C GLY A 9 1.85 15.03 -0.28
N CYS A 10 0.54 15.07 -0.44
CA CYS A 10 -0.35 13.92 -0.29
C CYS A 10 -1.32 13.87 -1.48
N MET A 11 -1.36 12.74 -2.17
CA MET A 11 -2.39 12.42 -3.14
C MET A 11 -3.56 11.77 -2.38
N GLU A 12 -4.69 12.47 -2.33
CA GLU A 12 -5.89 11.95 -1.69
C GLU A 12 -6.71 11.08 -2.66
N TRP A 13 -7.33 10.01 -2.14
CA TRP A 13 -8.20 9.12 -2.90
C TRP A 13 -7.55 8.51 -4.15
N LEU A 14 -6.26 8.18 -4.06
CA LEU A 14 -5.56 7.44 -5.10
C LEU A 14 -6.24 6.10 -5.32
N GLU A 15 -6.78 5.90 -6.52
CA GLU A 15 -7.33 4.61 -6.95
C GLU A 15 -6.18 3.63 -7.22
N ILE A 16 -6.26 2.46 -6.61
CA ILE A 16 -5.32 1.35 -6.77
C ILE A 16 -6.11 0.14 -7.26
N GLU A 17 -5.78 -0.33 -8.46
CA GLU A 17 -6.38 -1.52 -9.06
C GLU A 17 -5.51 -2.76 -8.81
N ILE A 18 -6.11 -3.82 -8.27
CA ILE A 18 -5.45 -5.11 -8.00
C ILE A 18 -6.34 -6.22 -8.54
N GLY A 19 -5.91 -6.89 -9.61
CA GLY A 19 -6.67 -8.00 -10.20
C GLY A 19 -8.12 -7.63 -10.58
N GLY A 20 -8.34 -6.41 -11.07
CA GLY A 20 -9.67 -5.87 -11.42
C GLY A 20 -10.48 -5.31 -10.23
N MET A 21 -9.98 -5.42 -9.00
CA MET A 21 -10.58 -4.81 -7.81
C MET A 21 -10.03 -3.41 -7.58
N LYS A 22 -10.91 -2.42 -7.42
CA LYS A 22 -10.54 -1.05 -7.10
C LYS A 22 -10.52 -0.82 -5.59
N THR A 23 -9.43 -0.24 -5.10
CA THR A 23 -9.26 0.19 -3.70
C THR A 23 -8.75 1.62 -3.66
N TRP A 24 -8.81 2.27 -2.51
CA TRP A 24 -8.42 3.69 -2.38
C TRP A 24 -7.42 3.89 -1.23
N ALA A 25 -6.51 4.84 -1.41
CA ALA A 25 -5.55 5.24 -0.40
C ALA A 25 -5.27 6.75 -0.42
N HIS A 26 -4.79 7.27 0.70
CA HIS A 26 -4.06 8.55 0.74
C HIS A 26 -2.56 8.23 0.67
N ALA A 27 -1.90 8.67 -0.39
CA ALA A 27 -0.49 8.37 -0.65
C ALA A 27 0.37 9.62 -0.42
N TYR A 28 1.37 9.50 0.44
CA TYR A 28 2.35 10.57 0.65
C TYR A 28 3.43 10.51 -0.43
N ILE A 29 3.77 11.68 -0.98
CA ILE A 29 4.79 11.81 -2.04
C ILE A 29 6.13 12.07 -1.39
N VAL A 30 7.09 11.18 -1.67
CA VAL A 30 8.46 11.25 -1.17
C VAL A 30 9.40 11.06 -2.37
N GLU A 31 10.12 12.11 -2.75
CA GLU A 31 10.97 12.10 -3.96
C GLU A 31 12.17 11.16 -3.86
N THR A 32 12.67 10.94 -2.64
CA THR A 32 13.86 10.13 -2.35
C THR A 32 13.55 8.67 -2.02
N ALA A 33 12.27 8.26 -2.11
CA ALA A 33 11.88 6.92 -1.71
C ALA A 33 12.57 5.84 -2.57
N PRO A 34 13.14 4.78 -1.97
CA PRO A 34 13.79 3.70 -2.72
C PRO A 34 12.79 2.71 -3.35
N TYR A 35 11.53 3.11 -3.47
CA TYR A 35 10.42 2.33 -4.00
C TYR A 35 9.40 3.27 -4.64
N ASN A 36 8.68 2.77 -5.65
CA ASN A 36 7.66 3.56 -6.35
C ASN A 36 6.36 3.68 -5.54
N LEU A 37 6.03 2.66 -4.75
CA LEU A 37 4.82 2.60 -3.94
C LEU A 37 5.05 1.71 -2.72
N LEU A 38 4.74 2.24 -1.54
CA LEU A 38 4.72 1.46 -0.30
C LEU A 38 3.30 1.44 0.27
N LEU A 39 2.67 0.28 0.19
CA LEU A 39 1.37 0.04 0.79
C LEU A 39 1.53 -0.36 2.26
N GLY A 40 1.59 0.67 3.11
CA GLY A 40 1.79 0.53 4.55
C GLY A 40 0.58 -0.05 5.29
N ARG A 41 0.75 -0.23 6.61
CA ARG A 41 -0.29 -0.78 7.50
C ARG A 41 -1.67 -0.12 7.38
N PRO A 42 -1.81 1.21 7.18
CA PRO A 42 -3.12 1.82 7.00
C PRO A 42 -3.92 1.20 5.85
N TRP A 43 -3.32 1.12 4.67
CA TRP A 43 -3.95 0.50 3.49
C TRP A 43 -4.16 -1.00 3.69
N GLN A 44 -3.19 -1.70 4.27
CA GLN A 44 -3.33 -3.14 4.54
C GLN A 44 -4.54 -3.45 5.44
N ARG A 45 -4.81 -2.59 6.43
CA ARG A 45 -6.00 -2.73 7.28
C ARG A 45 -7.29 -2.39 6.56
N SER A 46 -7.31 -1.37 5.70
CA SER A 46 -8.53 -0.95 5.01
C SER A 46 -9.04 -2.01 4.04
N VAL A 47 -8.15 -2.80 3.46
CA VAL A 47 -8.50 -3.90 2.53
C VAL A 47 -8.53 -5.28 3.20
N GLY A 48 -8.48 -5.34 4.54
CA GLY A 48 -8.47 -6.60 5.28
C GLY A 48 -7.35 -7.55 4.86
N LEU A 49 -6.17 -7.03 4.50
CA LEU A 49 -5.09 -7.80 3.88
C LEU A 49 -4.69 -9.01 4.74
N GLN A 50 -4.71 -10.20 4.13
CA GLN A 50 -4.15 -11.41 4.73
C GLN A 50 -2.94 -11.87 3.92
N LYS A 51 -1.93 -12.37 4.63
CA LYS A 51 -0.72 -12.93 4.03
C LYS A 51 -0.58 -14.36 4.49
N VAL A 52 -0.41 -15.28 3.55
CA VAL A 52 -0.16 -16.68 3.82
C VAL A 52 1.22 -17.01 3.26
N GLU A 53 2.18 -17.26 4.14
CA GLU A 53 3.50 -17.72 3.74
C GLU A 53 3.43 -19.20 3.35
N THR A 54 3.88 -19.51 2.14
CA THR A 54 3.97 -20.87 1.61
C THR A 54 5.43 -21.20 1.29
N LYS A 55 5.73 -22.47 1.00
CA LYS A 55 7.07 -22.87 0.54
C LYS A 55 7.46 -22.25 -0.82
N GLN A 56 6.48 -21.72 -1.56
CA GLN A 56 6.64 -21.19 -2.92
C GLN A 56 6.65 -19.65 -2.95
N GLY A 57 6.23 -18.99 -1.86
CA GLY A 57 6.17 -17.53 -1.80
C GLY A 57 5.20 -17.04 -0.75
N VAL A 58 4.63 -15.86 -0.99
CA VAL A 58 3.63 -15.25 -0.12
C VAL A 58 2.36 -15.05 -0.94
N ASP A 59 1.30 -15.74 -0.54
CA ASP A 59 -0.03 -15.51 -1.08
C ASP A 59 -0.65 -14.33 -0.34
N VAL A 60 -1.30 -13.45 -1.09
CA VAL A 60 -1.93 -12.25 -0.55
C VAL A 60 -3.41 -12.28 -0.89
N VAL A 61 -4.25 -12.20 0.14
CA VAL A 61 -5.70 -12.05 -0.01
C VAL A 61 -6.06 -10.60 0.31
N VAL A 62 -6.73 -9.96 -0.63
CA VAL A 62 -7.23 -8.59 -0.53
C VAL A 62 -8.76 -8.66 -0.52
N HIS A 63 -9.39 -8.00 0.44
CA HIS A 63 -10.83 -7.85 0.51
C HIS A 63 -11.20 -6.40 0.20
N ASN A 64 -12.23 -6.21 -0.63
CA ASN A 64 -12.89 -4.92 -0.77
C ASN A 64 -14.22 -5.02 -0.02
N PRO A 65 -14.44 -4.27 1.07
CA PRO A 65 -15.77 -4.16 1.66
C PRO A 65 -16.79 -3.57 0.67
#